data_AF-A0A7Z0LMY2-F1
#
_entry.id   AF-A0A7Z0LMY2-F1
#
_cell.length_a   1.000
_cell.length_b   1.000
_cell.length_c   1.000
_cell.angle_alpha   90.00
_cell.angle_beta   90.00
_cell.angle_gamma   90.00
#
_symmetry.space_group_name_H-M   'P 1'
#
loop_
_entity.id
_entity.type
_entity.pdbx_description
1 polymer ?
#
loop_
_entity_poly.entity_id
_entity_poly.type
_entity_poly.pdbx_seq_one_letter_code
_entity_poly.pdbx_strand_id
1 'polypeptide(L)'
;MEDRDISKGQLYAALARLRLRGRACDAAVEVIEGVCATYAEAAQRHGISRAAVSQAAKRIRAEVDRAFVTVEVRLPHDCASELEAWVNAKGGSVSPSDKPG
;
A
#
# COMPACT_ATOMS: atom_id res chain seq x y z
N MET A 1 -8.90 -5.19 -11.91
CA MET A 1 -8.71 -4.64 -10.55
C MET A 1 -7.44 -3.83 -10.66
N GLU A 2 -7.58 -2.52 -10.84
CA GLU A 2 -6.44 -1.61 -10.98
C GLU A 2 -5.54 -1.78 -9.76
N ASP A 3 -4.26 -1.98 -10.01
CA ASP A 3 -3.24 -2.04 -8.97
C ASP A 3 -3.15 -0.63 -8.38
N ARG A 4 -3.97 -0.33 -7.37
CA ARG A 4 -3.85 0.95 -6.66
C ARG A 4 -2.45 1.01 -6.07
N ASP A 5 -1.74 2.09 -6.35
CA ASP A 5 -0.45 2.37 -5.73
C ASP A 5 -0.66 2.53 -4.22
N ILE A 6 -0.20 1.53 -3.46
CA ILE A 6 -0.21 1.55 -2.00
C ILE A 6 1.03 2.32 -1.56
N SER A 7 0.84 3.42 -0.83
CA SER A 7 1.97 4.16 -0.27
C SER A 7 2.68 3.32 0.80
N LYS A 8 3.99 3.56 1.03
CA LYS A 8 4.73 2.91 2.11
C LYS A 8 4.06 3.10 3.48
N GLY A 9 3.50 4.28 3.72
CA GLY A 9 2.75 4.58 4.94
C GLY A 9 1.53 3.67 5.12
N GLN A 10 0.75 3.48 4.06
CA GLN A 10 -0.42 2.60 4.06
C GLN A 10 -0.01 1.14 4.28
N LEU A 11 1.06 0.70 3.61
CA LEU A 11 1.60 -0.66 3.73
C LEU A 11 2.02 -0.99 5.17
N TYR A 12 2.86 -0.15 5.78
CA TYR A 12 3.31 -0.38 7.16
C TYR A 12 2.15 -0.29 8.16
N ALA A 13 1.20 0.62 7.94
CA ALA A 13 0.01 0.71 8.78
C ALA A 13 -0.88 -0.55 8.67
N ALA A 14 -1.02 -1.14 7.48
CA ALA A 14 -1.74 -2.40 7.30
C ALA A 14 -1.02 -3.58 7.96
N LEU A 15 0.30 -3.69 7.80
CA LEU A 15 1.12 -4.72 8.44
C LEU A 15 1.01 -4.66 9.98
N ALA A 16 1.08 -3.46 10.56
CA ALA A 16 0.95 -3.25 11.99
C ALA A 16 -0.43 -3.71 12.52
N ARG A 17 -1.51 -3.42 11.79
CA ARG A 17 -2.88 -3.84 12.15
C ARG A 17 -3.08 -5.35 12.05
N LEU A 18 -2.60 -5.96 10.97
CA LEU A 18 -2.75 -7.40 10.76
C LEU A 18 -1.87 -8.25 11.68
N ARG A 19 -0.88 -7.64 12.35
CA ARG A 19 0.13 -8.32 13.17
C ARG A 19 0.81 -9.47 12.41
N LEU A 20 0.90 -9.30 11.09
CA LEU A 20 1.45 -10.29 10.18
C LEU A 20 2.98 -10.35 10.35
N ARG A 21 3.52 -11.56 10.44
CA ARG A 21 4.95 -11.83 10.54
C ARG A 21 5.32 -13.06 9.73
N GLY A 22 6.55 -13.08 9.21
CA GLY A 22 7.17 -14.25 8.58
C GLY A 22 7.22 -14.17 7.05
N ARG A 23 7.92 -15.14 6.47
CA ARG A 23 8.38 -15.15 5.06
C ARG A 23 7.30 -14.86 4.02
N ALA A 24 6.06 -15.30 4.23
CA ALA A 24 4.97 -15.00 3.30
C ALA A 24 4.59 -13.52 3.26
N CYS A 25 4.72 -12.81 4.39
CA CYS A 25 4.46 -11.39 4.49
C CYS A 25 5.62 -10.58 3.91
N ASP A 26 6.85 -10.96 4.21
CA ASP A 26 8.05 -10.32 3.67
C ASP A 26 8.07 -10.44 2.13
N ALA A 27 7.79 -11.63 1.60
CA ALA A 27 7.64 -11.85 0.16
C ALA A 27 6.49 -11.04 -0.46
N ALA A 28 5.37 -10.89 0.25
CA ALA A 28 4.23 -10.10 -0.25
C ALA A 28 4.54 -8.60 -0.26
N VAL A 29 5.30 -8.11 0.73
CA VAL A 29 5.79 -6.73 0.78
C VAL A 29 6.70 -6.44 -0.41
N GLU A 30 7.64 -7.33 -0.73
CA GLU A 30 8.52 -7.18 -1.91
C GLU A 30 7.72 -7.07 -3.22
N VAL A 31 6.60 -7.76 -3.34
CA VAL A 31 5.74 -7.64 -4.53
C VAL A 31 4.95 -6.32 -4.53
N ILE A 32 4.41 -5.91 -3.38
CA ILE A 32 3.63 -4.66 -3.28
C ILE A 32 4.52 -3.43 -3.48
N GLU A 33 5.76 -3.47 -3.00
CA GLU A 33 6.75 -2.40 -3.21
C GLU A 33 7.42 -2.47 -4.60
N GLY A 34 7.06 -3.43 -5.45
CA GLY A 34 7.63 -3.60 -6.79
C GLY A 34 9.08 -4.08 -6.82
N VAL A 35 9.63 -4.55 -5.70
CA VAL A 35 10.98 -5.16 -5.62
C VAL A 35 11.01 -6.48 -6.40
N CYS A 36 9.95 -7.28 -6.27
CA CYS A 36 9.73 -8.46 -7.09
C CYS A 36 8.60 -8.18 -8.09
N ALA A 37 8.84 -8.42 -9.38
CA ALA A 37 7.86 -8.17 -10.43
C ALA A 37 6.68 -9.16 -10.38
N THR A 38 6.89 -10.34 -9.80
CA THR A 38 5.86 -11.38 -9.73
C THR A 38 5.81 -12.09 -8.38
N TYR A 39 4.64 -12.65 -8.05
CA TYR A 39 4.49 -13.54 -6.89
C TYR A 39 5.38 -14.79 -6.97
N ALA A 40 5.73 -15.26 -8.18
CA ALA A 40 6.57 -16.43 -8.38
C ALA A 40 8.03 -16.13 -8.01
N GLU A 41 8.53 -14.97 -8.44
CA GLU A 41 9.86 -14.48 -8.10
C GLU A 41 10.03 -14.31 -6.58
N ALA A 42 9.08 -13.64 -5.93
CA ALA A 42 9.10 -13.48 -4.48
C ALA A 42 9.01 -14.82 -3.74
N ALA A 43 8.18 -15.74 -4.22
CA ALA A 43 8.06 -17.09 -3.64
C ALA A 43 9.38 -17.87 -3.72
N GLN A 44 10.08 -17.77 -4.85
CA GLN A 44 11.38 -18.42 -5.05
C GLN A 44 12.45 -17.82 -4.12
N ARG A 45 12.55 -16.48 -4.03
CA ARG A 45 13.49 -15.78 -3.15
C ARG A 45 13.31 -16.15 -1.67
N HIS A 46 12.06 -16.32 -1.23
CA HIS A 46 11.72 -16.59 0.16
C HIS A 46 11.58 -18.09 0.49
N GLY A 47 11.71 -18.97 -0.51
CA GLY A 47 11.61 -20.43 -0.34
C GLY A 47 10.23 -20.88 0.17
N ILE A 48 9.16 -20.31 -0.38
CA ILE A 48 7.76 -20.57 -0.02
C ILE A 48 6.90 -20.75 -1.28
N SER A 49 5.62 -21.10 -1.12
CA SER A 49 4.73 -21.27 -2.28
C SER A 49 4.22 -19.93 -2.83
N ARG A 50 4.03 -19.85 -4.15
CA ARG A 50 3.37 -18.70 -4.82
C ARG A 50 2.00 -18.38 -4.21
N ALA A 51 1.26 -19.42 -3.82
CA ALA A 51 -0.05 -19.27 -3.19
C ALA A 51 0.04 -18.56 -1.83
N ALA A 52 1.05 -18.86 -1.02
CA ALA A 52 1.26 -18.19 0.26
C ALA A 52 1.56 -16.70 0.07
N VAL A 53 2.41 -16.35 -0.90
CA VAL A 53 2.70 -14.93 -1.24
C VAL A 53 1.43 -14.22 -1.70
N SER A 54 0.68 -14.82 -2.64
CA SER A 54 -0.56 -14.24 -3.16
C SER A 54 -1.60 -14.03 -2.06
N GLN A 55 -1.77 -14.99 -1.15
CA GLN A 55 -2.71 -14.87 -0.04
C GLN A 55 -2.30 -13.78 0.95
N ALA A 56 -1.01 -13.67 1.27
CA ALA A 56 -0.50 -12.60 2.13
C ALA A 56 -0.68 -11.22 1.48
N ALA A 57 -0.36 -11.07 0.19
CA ALA A 57 -0.56 -9.82 -0.55
C ALA A 57 -2.04 -9.40 -0.59
N LYS A 58 -2.96 -10.35 -0.84
CA LYS A 58 -4.41 -10.08 -0.80
C LYS A 58 -4.87 -9.60 0.56
N ARG A 59 -4.37 -10.20 1.66
CA ARG A 59 -4.72 -9.77 3.02
C ARG A 59 -4.23 -8.36 3.34
N ILE A 60 -3.02 -8.02 2.91
CA ILE A 60 -2.45 -6.68 3.08
C ILE A 60 -3.29 -5.65 2.32
N ARG A 61 -3.58 -5.90 1.04
CA ARG A 61 -4.40 -5.01 0.20
C ARG A 61 -5.81 -4.82 0.76
N ALA A 62 -6.45 -5.91 1.19
CA ALA A 62 -7.77 -5.84 1.81
C ALA A 62 -7.77 -5.00 3.10
N GLU A 63 -6.70 -5.04 3.89
CA GLU A 63 -6.61 -4.19 5.08
C GLU A 63 -6.39 -2.72 4.73
N VAL A 64 -5.62 -2.42 3.68
CA VAL A 64 -5.50 -1.05 3.17
C VAL A 64 -6.85 -0.54 2.69
N ASP A 65 -7.56 -1.30 1.86
CA ASP A 65 -8.89 -0.93 1.36
C ASP A 65 -9.93 -0.76 2.49
N ARG A 66 -9.79 -1.52 3.59
CA ARG A 66 -10.64 -1.39 4.77
C ARG A 66 -10.31 -0.14 5.60
N ALA A 67 -9.03 0.20 5.71
CA ALA A 67 -8.54 1.21 6.66
C ALA A 67 -8.46 2.63 6.08
N PHE A 68 -8.39 2.75 4.76
CA PHE A 68 -8.21 4.03 4.07
C PHE A 68 -9.39 4.32 3.13
N VAL A 69 -9.73 5.60 3.01
CA VAL A 69 -10.75 6.10 2.08
C VAL A 69 -10.13 7.17 1.18
N THR A 70 -10.58 7.22 -0.07
CA THR A 70 -10.22 8.28 -1.01
C THR A 70 -11.30 9.36 -0.98
N VAL A 71 -10.89 10.61 -0.80
CA VAL A 71 -11.77 11.78 -0.81
C VAL A 71 -11.21 12.85 -1.73
N GLU A 72 -12.09 13.57 -2.43
CA GLU A 72 -11.72 14.76 -3.20
C GLU A 72 -12.07 16.01 -2.38
N VAL A 73 -11.13 16.96 -2.29
CA VAL A 73 -11.30 18.19 -1.50
C VAL A 73 -10.85 19.41 -2.29
N ARG A 74 -11.51 20.55 -2.06
CA ARG A 74 -11.08 21.87 -2.55
C ARG A 74 -10.72 22.74 -1.35
N LEU A 75 -9.54 23.32 -1.38
CA LEU A 75 -9.00 24.14 -0.29
C LEU A 75 -8.21 25.33 -0.84
N PRO A 76 -8.04 26.41 -0.06
CA PRO A 76 -7.08 27.48 -0.36
C PRO A 76 -5.66 26.93 -0.59
N HIS A 77 -4.89 27.57 -1.46
CA HIS A 77 -3.55 27.09 -1.86
C HIS A 77 -2.57 27.01 -0.69
N ASP A 78 -2.68 27.93 0.25
CA ASP A 78 -1.87 28.01 1.48
C ASP A 78 -2.14 26.84 2.45
N CYS A 79 -3.34 26.25 2.41
CA CYS A 79 -3.68 25.08 3.22
C CYS A 79 -3.17 23.74 2.65
N ALA A 80 -2.68 23.71 1.40
CA ALA A 80 -2.33 22.47 0.71
C ALA A 80 -1.20 21.70 1.41
N SER A 81 -0.15 22.41 1.82
CA SER A 81 0.99 21.81 2.52
C SER A 81 0.63 21.28 3.91
N GLU A 82 -0.28 21.95 4.61
CA GLU A 82 -0.75 21.49 5.93
C GLU A 82 -1.60 20.21 5.82
N LEU A 83 -2.50 20.15 4.82
CA LEU A 83 -3.28 18.96 4.53
C LEU A 83 -2.36 17.78 4.15
N GLU A 84 -1.40 18.01 3.26
CA GLU A 84 -0.44 16.99 2.85
C GLU A 84 0.36 16.45 4.04
N ALA A 85 0.88 17.34 4.90
CA ALA A 85 1.59 16.95 6.10
C ALA A 85 0.71 16.12 7.05
N TRP A 86 -0.54 16.54 7.26
CA TRP A 86 -1.48 15.81 8.12
C TRP A 86 -1.83 14.42 7.54
N VAL A 87 -2.14 14.33 6.25
CA VAL A 87 -2.47 13.07 5.57
C VAL A 87 -1.30 12.09 5.65
N ASN A 88 -0.08 12.56 5.35
CA ASN A 88 1.14 11.75 5.42
C ASN A 88 1.42 11.28 6.86
N ALA A 89 1.21 12.14 7.87
CA ALA A 89 1.35 11.77 9.29
C ALA A 89 0.33 10.70 9.74
N LYS A 90 -0.81 10.56 9.05
CA LYS A 90 -1.80 9.49 9.26
C LYS A 90 -1.57 8.27 8.37
N GLY A 91 -0.49 8.26 7.59
CA GLY A 91 -0.15 7.18 6.66
C GLY A 91 -1.02 7.17 5.40
N GLY A 92 -1.78 8.23 5.14
CA GLY A 92 -2.42 8.44 3.85
C GLY A 92 -1.44 9.01 2.83
N SER A 93 -1.94 9.37 1.65
CA SER A 93 -1.20 10.05 0.60
C SER A 93 -2.10 11.04 -0.12
N VAL A 94 -1.51 12.13 -0.61
CA VAL A 94 -2.18 13.09 -1.49
C VAL A 94 -1.72 12.82 -2.91
N SER A 95 -2.67 12.61 -3.81
CA SER A 95 -2.40 12.57 -5.25
C SER A 95 -2.87 13.89 -5.85
N PRO A 96 -2.03 14.61 -6.61
CA PRO A 96 -2.52 15.72 -7.41
C PRO A 96 -3.58 15.17 -8.37
N SER A 97 -4.70 15.87 -8.51
CA SER A 97 -5.65 15.55 -9.58
C SER A 97 -4.89 15.66 -10.90
N ASP A 98 -4.87 14.57 -11.68
CA ASP A 98 -4.53 14.64 -13.10
C ASP A 98 -5.48 15.67 -13.71
N LYS A 99 -4.97 16.88 -13.98
CA LYS A 99 -5.73 17.85 -14.75
C LYS A 99 -5.94 17.24 -16.14
N PRO A 100 -7.18 17.07 -16.63
CA PRO A 100 -7.36 17.12 -18.06
C PRO A 100 -6.97 18.54 -18.47
N GLY A 101 -5.90 18.67 -19.24
CA GLY A 101 -5.57 19.89 -19.98
C GLY A 101 -6.65 20.20 -21.01
#